data_AF-A0A2X4TAM0-F1
#
_entry.id   AF-A0A2X4TAM0-F1
#
_cell.length_a   1.000
_cell.length_b   1.000
_cell.length_c   1.000
_cell.angle_alpha   90.00
_cell.angle_beta   90.00
_cell.angle_gamma   90.00
#
_symmetry.space_group_name_H-M   'P 1'
#
loop_
_entity.id
_entity.type
_entity.pdbx_description
1 polymer ?
#
loop_
_entity_poly.entity_id
_entity_poly.type
_entity_poly.pdbx_seq_one_letter_code
_entity_poly.pdbx_strand_id
1 'polypeptide(L)'
;MPTRICRGIDDYYEPFDYDYQTLHNAPESKHQPIARPRSLITGQRMDKITSGPNWEEILGGEFEKRAKDQNFENMQKAMYGQFENTFMMYLPRLCEHCLNPACVATCPSGAIYKREEDGIVLIDQDKCRGWRMCITGCPYKKIYFNWKSGKSEKCIFCYPRIEAGQPTVCFRNLRGAYPLPRRITV
;
A
#
# COMPACT_ATOMS: atom_id res chain seq x y z
N MET A 1 13.95 -15.49 2.63
CA MET A 1 14.04 -14.50 1.52
C MET A 1 15.16 -13.54 1.87
N PRO A 2 16.09 -13.21 0.97
CA PRO A 2 17.17 -12.29 1.31
C PRO A 2 16.52 -10.96 1.70
N THR A 3 16.68 -10.60 2.97
CA THR A 3 16.12 -9.40 3.59
C THR A 3 16.85 -8.19 3.01
N ARG A 4 16.45 -7.77 1.80
CA ARG A 4 16.83 -6.44 1.31
C ARG A 4 16.37 -5.44 2.35
N ILE A 5 17.34 -4.77 2.97
CA ILE A 5 17.11 -3.79 4.02
C ILE A 5 16.20 -2.68 3.49
N CYS A 6 16.40 -2.24 2.24
CA CYS A 6 15.49 -1.35 1.53
C CYS A 6 14.71 -2.14 0.47
N ARG A 7 13.38 -2.09 0.54
CA ARG A 7 12.48 -2.69 -0.45
C ARG A 7 12.68 -2.02 -1.81
N GLY A 8 12.79 -2.82 -2.87
CA GLY A 8 12.79 -2.36 -4.26
C GLY A 8 11.36 -2.12 -4.76
N ILE A 9 11.24 -1.58 -5.98
CA ILE A 9 9.91 -1.40 -6.60
C ILE A 9 9.21 -2.74 -6.84
N ASP A 10 9.97 -3.78 -7.17
CA ASP A 10 9.45 -5.13 -7.42
C ASP A 10 8.88 -5.80 -6.16
N ASP A 11 9.26 -5.34 -4.97
CA ASP A 11 8.65 -5.79 -3.71
C ASP A 11 7.25 -5.17 -3.50
N TYR A 12 6.91 -4.14 -4.26
CA TYR A 12 5.57 -3.57 -4.35
C TYR A 12 4.90 -4.08 -5.64
N TYR A 13 5.16 -3.40 -6.75
CA TYR A 13 4.82 -3.74 -8.13
C TYR A 13 5.31 -2.61 -9.05
N GLU A 14 5.55 -2.91 -10.31
CA GLU A 14 5.74 -1.86 -11.33
C GLU A 14 4.38 -1.19 -11.63
N PRO A 15 4.20 0.10 -11.36
CA PRO A 15 2.94 0.78 -11.64
C PRO A 15 2.73 0.87 -13.15
N PHE A 16 1.53 0.52 -13.60
CA PHE A 16 1.17 0.43 -15.00
C PHE A 16 -0.10 1.22 -15.32
N ASP A 17 -0.23 1.57 -16.58
CA ASP A 17 -1.43 2.16 -17.20
C ASP A 17 -1.69 1.45 -18.53
N TYR A 18 -2.72 1.84 -19.27
CA TYR A 18 -3.07 1.25 -20.56
C TYR A 18 -3.11 2.31 -21.66
N ASP A 19 -2.72 1.91 -22.87
CA ASP A 19 -2.75 2.78 -24.04
C ASP A 19 -4.18 2.86 -24.63
N TYR A 20 -5.14 3.40 -23.86
CA TYR A 20 -6.55 3.50 -24.22
C TYR A 20 -6.79 4.24 -25.54
N GLN A 21 -5.94 5.21 -25.87
CA GLN A 21 -6.02 5.97 -27.13
C GLN A 21 -5.92 5.08 -28.38
N THR A 22 -5.31 3.89 -28.26
CA THR A 22 -5.28 2.89 -29.34
C THR A 22 -6.68 2.45 -29.74
N LEU A 23 -7.64 2.43 -28.80
CA LEU A 23 -9.03 2.04 -29.08
C LEU A 23 -9.78 3.10 -29.89
N HIS A 24 -9.37 4.36 -29.80
CA HIS A 24 -10.01 5.48 -30.47
C HIS A 24 -9.36 5.84 -31.81
N ASN A 25 -8.03 5.72 -31.88
CA ASN A 25 -7.23 6.28 -32.96
C ASN A 25 -6.61 5.21 -33.87
N ALA A 26 -6.86 3.91 -33.62
CA ALA A 26 -6.29 2.85 -34.44
C ALA A 26 -6.80 2.96 -35.90
N PRO A 27 -5.91 2.87 -36.90
CA PRO A 27 -6.31 2.80 -38.29
C PRO A 27 -7.05 1.49 -38.56
N GLU A 28 -7.77 1.45 -39.70
CA GLU A 28 -8.42 0.22 -40.16
C GLU A 28 -7.39 -0.92 -40.26
N SER A 29 -7.73 -2.06 -39.67
CA SER A 29 -6.86 -3.22 -39.56
C SER A 29 -7.71 -4.48 -39.58
N LYS A 30 -7.08 -5.60 -39.97
CA LYS A 30 -7.70 -6.94 -39.92
C LYS A 30 -7.92 -7.43 -38.49
N HIS A 31 -7.26 -6.81 -37.51
CA HIS A 31 -7.29 -7.22 -36.11
C HIS A 31 -7.88 -6.13 -35.23
N GLN A 32 -8.68 -6.55 -34.25
CA GLN A 32 -9.27 -5.64 -33.27
C GLN A 32 -8.19 -4.92 -32.46
N PRO A 33 -8.25 -3.58 -32.33
CA PRO A 33 -7.30 -2.85 -31.48
C PRO A 33 -7.53 -3.20 -30.01
N ILE A 34 -6.43 -3.28 -29.25
CA ILE A 34 -6.44 -3.53 -27.81
C ILE A 34 -5.61 -2.49 -27.08
N ALA A 35 -6.07 -2.07 -25.90
CA ALA A 35 -5.29 -1.23 -25.00
C ALA A 35 -4.29 -2.11 -24.26
N ARG A 36 -3.01 -2.05 -24.64
CA ARG A 36 -1.93 -2.82 -23.99
C ARG A 36 -1.33 -2.06 -22.81
N PRO A 37 -0.77 -2.79 -21.82
CA PRO A 37 -0.20 -2.15 -20.64
C PRO A 37 1.11 -1.43 -20.95
N ARG A 38 1.35 -0.33 -20.24
CA ARG A 38 2.52 0.54 -20.33
C ARG A 38 3.01 0.87 -18.92
N SER A 39 4.32 0.85 -18.72
CA SER A 39 4.94 1.19 -17.44
C SER A 39 4.81 2.69 -17.16
N LEU A 40 4.41 3.05 -15.94
CA LEU A 40 4.42 4.43 -15.46
C LEU A 40 5.82 4.89 -15.01
N ILE A 41 6.79 3.97 -14.91
CA ILE A 41 8.19 4.30 -14.58
C ILE A 41 8.99 4.57 -15.84
N THR A 42 8.98 3.62 -16.78
CA THR A 42 9.80 3.71 -18.00
C THR A 42 9.06 4.33 -19.18
N GLY A 43 7.73 4.38 -19.13
CA GLY A 43 6.88 4.76 -20.26
C GLY A 43 6.85 3.72 -21.38
N GLN A 44 7.56 2.59 -21.23
CA GLN A 44 7.65 1.54 -22.25
C GLN A 44 6.48 0.58 -22.17
N ARG A 45 6.20 -0.08 -23.29
CA ARG A 45 5.20 -1.14 -23.37
C ARG A 45 5.60 -2.32 -22.49
N MET A 46 4.64 -2.85 -21.76
CA MET A 46 4.80 -4.09 -21.00
C MET A 46 4.26 -5.27 -21.81
N ASP A 47 4.99 -6.38 -21.82
CA ASP A 47 4.51 -7.61 -22.46
C ASP A 47 3.42 -8.29 -21.63
N LYS A 48 3.60 -8.31 -20.30
CA LYS A 48 2.64 -8.87 -19.35
C LYS A 48 2.77 -8.19 -18.00
N ILE A 49 1.65 -7.97 -17.34
CA ILE A 49 1.61 -7.59 -15.93
C ILE A 49 1.78 -8.85 -15.09
N THR A 50 2.78 -8.87 -14.20
CA THR A 50 3.15 -10.04 -13.39
C THR A 50 2.91 -9.88 -11.90
N SER A 51 2.58 -8.67 -11.44
CA SER A 51 2.37 -8.34 -10.04
C SER A 51 1.46 -7.13 -9.88
N GLY A 52 0.82 -7.00 -8.72
CA GLY A 52 0.03 -5.85 -8.33
C GLY A 52 -0.12 -5.77 -6.82
N PRO A 53 -0.64 -4.65 -6.28
CA PRO A 53 -0.72 -4.42 -4.83
C PRO A 53 -1.71 -5.35 -4.11
N ASN A 54 -2.56 -6.04 -4.86
CA ASN A 54 -3.59 -6.96 -4.39
C ASN A 54 -3.57 -8.28 -5.20
N TRP A 55 -2.38 -8.78 -5.52
CA TRP A 55 -2.20 -9.94 -6.40
C TRP A 55 -2.71 -11.27 -5.81
N GLU A 56 -2.71 -11.39 -4.48
CA GLU A 56 -3.11 -12.60 -3.73
C GLU A 56 -4.59 -12.56 -3.31
N GLU A 57 -5.41 -11.71 -3.94
CA GLU A 57 -6.83 -11.54 -3.64
C GLU A 57 -7.63 -12.84 -3.86
N ILE A 58 -8.62 -13.09 -3.00
CA ILE A 58 -9.50 -14.28 -3.01
C ILE A 58 -8.68 -15.57 -3.20
N LEU A 59 -7.61 -15.70 -2.42
CA LEU A 59 -6.71 -16.87 -2.42
C LEU A 59 -6.03 -17.12 -3.79
N GLY A 60 -5.83 -16.06 -4.58
CA GLY A 60 -5.11 -16.11 -5.85
C GLY A 60 -3.70 -16.68 -5.69
N GLY A 61 -3.41 -17.76 -6.43
CA GLY A 61 -2.15 -18.48 -6.39
C GLY A 61 -2.18 -19.77 -5.57
N GLU A 62 -1.19 -20.62 -5.81
CA GLU A 62 -1.03 -21.93 -5.15
C GLU A 62 -0.90 -21.77 -3.63
N PHE A 63 -1.50 -22.71 -2.87
CA PHE A 63 -1.41 -22.71 -1.42
C PHE A 63 0.03 -22.73 -0.91
N GLU A 64 0.94 -23.46 -1.57
CA GLU A 64 2.37 -23.50 -1.19
C GLU A 64 3.04 -22.12 -1.19
N LYS A 65 2.62 -21.22 -2.08
CA LYS A 65 3.12 -19.84 -2.13
C LYS A 65 2.50 -18.99 -1.03
N ARG A 66 1.18 -19.08 -0.84
CA ARG A 66 0.43 -18.33 0.19
C ARG A 66 0.75 -18.79 1.61
N ALA A 67 1.03 -20.07 1.81
CA ALA A 67 1.40 -20.68 3.10
C ALA A 67 2.79 -20.24 3.61
N LYS A 68 3.50 -19.37 2.87
CA LYS A 68 4.70 -18.65 3.33
C LYS A 68 4.37 -17.41 4.17
N ASP A 69 3.08 -17.09 4.36
CA ASP A 69 2.65 -16.09 5.33
C ASP A 69 3.28 -16.39 6.69
N GLN A 70 3.86 -15.36 7.31
CA GLN A 70 4.53 -15.41 8.60
C GLN A 70 3.58 -15.87 9.71
N ASN A 71 2.28 -15.66 9.56
CA ASN A 71 1.29 -16.09 10.54
C ASN A 71 1.14 -17.62 10.63
N PHE A 72 1.69 -18.39 9.68
CA PHE A 72 1.69 -19.86 9.70
C PHE A 72 2.95 -20.49 10.32
N GLU A 73 3.96 -19.72 10.77
CA GLU A 73 5.27 -20.27 11.17
C GLU A 73 5.21 -21.37 12.24
N ASN A 74 4.27 -21.28 13.18
CA ASN A 74 4.11 -22.25 14.28
C ASN A 74 2.79 -23.06 14.18
N MET A 75 2.28 -23.25 12.95
CA MET A 75 1.02 -23.95 12.70
C MET A 75 1.17 -25.15 11.77
N GLN A 76 0.43 -26.22 12.04
CA GLN A 76 0.25 -27.32 11.09
C GLN A 76 -0.66 -26.89 9.94
N LYS A 77 -0.07 -26.40 8.86
CA LYS A 77 -0.81 -25.76 7.76
C LYS A 77 -1.34 -26.68 6.67
N ALA A 78 -0.94 -27.96 6.65
CA ALA A 78 -1.31 -28.90 5.58
C ALA A 78 -2.82 -29.07 5.40
N MET A 79 -3.59 -29.08 6.50
CA MET A 79 -5.05 -29.22 6.47
C MET A 79 -5.73 -28.07 5.70
N TYR A 80 -5.22 -26.85 5.80
CA TYR A 80 -5.79 -25.68 5.13
C TYR A 80 -5.53 -25.61 3.62
N GLY A 81 -4.73 -26.55 3.09
CA GLY A 81 -4.57 -26.74 1.65
C GLY A 81 -5.68 -27.60 1.04
N GLN A 82 -6.51 -28.25 1.84
CA GLN A 82 -7.65 -29.04 1.39
C GLN A 82 -8.83 -28.12 1.06
N PHE A 83 -9.60 -28.47 0.03
CA PHE A 83 -10.70 -27.66 -0.46
C PHE A 83 -11.75 -27.42 0.65
N GLU A 84 -12.09 -28.46 1.40
CA GLU A 84 -13.10 -28.46 2.45
C GLU A 84 -12.72 -27.57 3.65
N ASN A 85 -11.41 -27.37 3.85
CA ASN A 85 -10.85 -26.62 4.97
C ASN A 85 -10.31 -25.24 4.54
N THR A 86 -10.70 -24.78 3.35
CA THR A 86 -10.27 -23.48 2.82
C THR A 86 -10.92 -22.35 3.62
N PHE A 87 -10.08 -21.42 4.10
CA PHE A 87 -10.55 -20.20 4.75
C PHE A 87 -9.81 -18.97 4.22
N MET A 88 -10.44 -17.81 4.35
CA MET A 88 -9.82 -16.53 4.02
C MET A 88 -10.36 -15.43 4.93
N MET A 89 -9.56 -14.38 5.13
CA MET A 89 -9.97 -13.18 5.85
C MET A 89 -9.37 -11.95 5.18
N TYR A 90 -10.05 -10.82 5.34
CA TYR A 90 -9.56 -9.53 4.84
C TYR A 90 -8.80 -8.79 5.94
N LEU A 91 -7.69 -8.15 5.57
CA LEU A 91 -6.84 -7.41 6.50
C LEU A 91 -6.57 -5.98 5.97
N PRO A 92 -7.51 -5.04 6.13
CA PRO A 92 -7.25 -3.64 5.82
C PRO A 92 -6.25 -3.07 6.84
N ARG A 93 -5.18 -2.41 6.37
CA ARG A 93 -4.14 -1.82 7.23
C ARG A 93 -3.75 -0.43 6.79
N LEU A 94 -3.48 0.44 7.76
CA LEU A 94 -3.00 1.80 7.59
C LEU A 94 -1.74 2.02 8.44
N CYS A 95 -1.27 3.26 8.58
CA CYS A 95 -0.18 3.56 9.52
C CYS A 95 -0.74 3.53 10.95
N GLU A 96 -0.10 2.79 11.86
CA GLU A 96 -0.60 2.64 13.23
C GLU A 96 -0.42 3.89 14.12
N HIS A 97 0.19 4.98 13.59
CA HIS A 97 0.51 6.22 14.35
C HIS A 97 1.05 5.94 15.77
N CYS A 98 2.00 5.01 15.84
CA CYS A 98 2.50 4.39 17.07
C CYS A 98 2.87 5.38 18.17
N LEU A 99 2.77 4.94 19.44
CA LEU A 99 3.30 5.68 20.59
C LEU A 99 4.83 5.76 20.55
N ASN A 100 5.49 4.63 20.24
CA ASN A 100 6.93 4.56 20.01
C ASN A 100 7.22 4.27 18.52
N PRO A 101 7.18 5.29 17.64
CA PRO A 101 7.32 5.11 16.21
C PRO A 101 8.78 4.85 15.81
N ALA A 102 9.08 3.61 15.40
CA ALA A 102 10.39 3.22 14.86
C ALA A 102 10.82 4.08 13.65
N CYS A 103 9.87 4.61 12.88
CA CYS A 103 10.17 5.52 11.77
C CYS A 103 10.74 6.87 12.22
N VAL A 104 10.32 7.38 13.40
CA VAL A 104 10.93 8.58 13.99
C VAL A 104 12.35 8.29 14.43
N ALA A 105 12.55 7.19 15.17
CA ALA A 105 13.85 6.77 15.69
C ALA A 105 14.90 6.51 14.59
N THR A 106 14.47 6.11 13.38
CA THR A 106 15.36 5.77 12.27
C THR A 106 15.59 6.90 11.27
N CYS A 107 14.94 8.06 11.41
CA CYS A 107 15.10 9.18 10.49
C CYS A 107 16.32 10.04 10.87
N PRO A 108 17.42 10.04 10.10
CA PRO A 108 18.64 10.76 10.49
C PRO A 108 18.47 12.28 10.50
N SER A 109 17.58 12.81 9.67
CA SER A 109 17.33 14.25 9.56
C SER A 109 16.32 14.77 10.58
N GLY A 110 15.73 13.91 11.42
CA GLY A 110 14.67 14.32 12.36
C GLY A 110 13.41 14.87 11.67
N ALA A 111 13.17 14.51 10.39
CA ALA A 111 12.04 15.03 9.62
C ALA A 111 10.69 14.38 9.99
N ILE A 112 10.71 13.29 10.76
CA ILE A 112 9.50 12.58 11.18
C ILE A 112 9.25 12.95 12.64
N TYR A 113 8.03 13.36 12.94
CA TYR A 113 7.63 13.81 14.27
C TYR A 113 6.23 13.30 14.60
N LYS A 114 5.91 13.23 15.89
CA LYS A 114 4.58 12.93 16.40
C LYS A 114 4.00 14.23 16.96
N ARG A 115 2.83 14.62 16.49
CA ARG A 115 2.09 15.77 17.01
C ARG A 115 1.67 15.49 18.45
N GLU A 116 1.73 16.51 19.31
CA GLU A 116 1.46 16.36 20.75
C GLU A 116 -0.03 16.33 21.03
N GLU A 117 -0.80 17.12 20.28
CA GLU A 117 -2.23 17.35 20.48
C GLU A 117 -3.12 16.17 20.07
N ASP A 118 -2.74 15.40 19.06
CA ASP A 118 -3.55 14.31 18.49
C ASP A 118 -2.77 13.01 18.26
N GLY A 119 -1.47 13.00 18.54
CA GLY A 119 -0.61 11.83 18.37
C GLY A 119 -0.35 11.44 16.91
N ILE A 120 -0.72 12.26 15.92
CA ILE A 120 -0.52 11.93 14.51
C ILE A 120 0.97 12.03 14.17
N VAL A 121 1.57 10.90 13.82
CA VAL A 121 2.92 10.86 13.24
C VAL A 121 2.91 11.43 11.82
N LEU A 122 3.75 12.41 11.51
CA LEU A 122 3.88 13.09 10.20
C LEU A 122 5.33 13.03 9.66
N ILE A 123 5.50 13.25 8.36
CA ILE A 123 6.82 13.43 7.72
C ILE A 123 6.80 14.86 7.18
N ASP A 124 7.62 15.72 7.78
CA ASP A 124 7.87 17.08 7.31
C ASP A 124 8.50 17.01 5.92
N GLN A 125 7.75 17.44 4.91
CA GLN A 125 8.20 17.38 3.52
C GLN A 125 9.33 18.37 3.24
N ASP A 126 9.47 19.46 3.99
CA ASP A 126 10.54 20.44 3.77
C ASP A 126 11.86 19.98 4.40
N LYS A 127 11.79 19.32 5.56
CA LYS A 127 12.95 18.73 6.23
C LYS A 127 13.36 17.36 5.67
N CYS A 128 12.46 16.67 4.98
CA CYS A 128 12.76 15.36 4.41
C CYS A 128 13.86 15.46 3.35
N ARG A 129 14.98 14.78 3.58
CA ARG A 129 16.13 14.70 2.65
C ARG A 129 16.19 13.40 1.85
N GLY A 130 15.16 12.55 1.93
CA GLY A 130 15.12 11.33 1.12
C GLY A 130 16.13 10.26 1.52
N TRP A 131 16.52 10.17 2.80
CA TRP A 131 17.45 9.15 3.29
C TRP A 131 16.89 7.71 3.24
N ARG A 132 15.56 7.55 3.11
CA ARG A 132 14.84 6.25 2.96
C ARG A 132 14.96 5.26 4.14
N MET A 133 15.76 5.56 5.17
CA MET A 133 15.91 4.70 6.36
C MET A 133 14.61 4.43 7.11
N CYS A 134 13.68 5.40 7.12
CA CYS A 134 12.37 5.26 7.75
C CYS A 134 11.49 4.18 7.11
N ILE A 135 11.72 3.85 5.84
CA ILE A 135 10.99 2.79 5.11
C ILE A 135 11.38 1.42 5.67
N THR A 136 12.68 1.20 5.84
CA THR A 136 13.22 0.02 6.51
C THR A 136 12.73 -0.06 7.94
N GLY A 137 12.88 1.04 8.70
CA GLY A 137 12.58 1.10 10.12
C GLY A 137 11.12 0.83 10.49
N CYS A 138 10.17 1.12 9.59
CA CYS A 138 8.77 0.81 9.82
C CYS A 138 8.50 -0.71 9.68
N PRO A 139 8.15 -1.44 10.75
CA PRO A 139 7.88 -2.88 10.64
C PRO A 139 6.66 -3.16 9.76
N TYR A 140 5.68 -2.25 9.76
CA TYR A 140 4.45 -2.37 8.96
C TYR A 140 4.61 -1.99 7.48
N LYS A 141 5.76 -1.42 7.09
CA LYS A 141 6.05 -0.93 5.73
C LYS A 141 4.99 0.06 5.21
N LYS A 142 4.55 0.97 6.08
CA LYS A 142 3.51 2.00 5.79
C LYS A 142 4.07 3.36 5.42
N ILE A 143 5.37 3.43 5.11
CA ILE A 143 6.04 4.59 4.55
C ILE A 143 6.49 4.21 3.14
N TYR A 144 6.16 5.06 2.17
CA TYR A 144 6.45 4.85 0.77
C TYR A 144 7.40 5.93 0.28
N PHE A 145 8.25 5.59 -0.68
CA PHE A 145 9.12 6.57 -1.32
C PHE A 145 8.43 7.16 -2.53
N ASN A 146 8.27 8.49 -2.56
CA ASN A 146 7.90 9.17 -3.78
C ASN A 146 9.14 9.28 -4.67
N TRP A 147 9.19 8.44 -5.69
CA TRP A 147 10.32 8.35 -6.63
C TRP A 147 10.49 9.60 -7.51
N LYS A 148 9.45 10.45 -7.60
CA LYS A 148 9.49 11.71 -8.35
C LYS A 148 9.98 12.88 -7.48
N SER A 149 9.43 13.05 -6.27
CA SER A 149 9.84 14.15 -5.37
C SER A 149 11.14 13.87 -4.63
N GLY A 150 11.56 12.60 -4.58
CA GLY A 150 12.73 12.16 -3.83
C GLY A 150 12.51 12.10 -2.32
N LYS A 151 11.27 12.21 -1.84
CA LYS A 151 10.91 12.27 -0.42
C LYS A 151 10.00 11.11 -0.03
N SER A 152 9.98 10.77 1.26
CA SER A 152 9.08 9.73 1.77
C SER A 152 7.73 10.30 2.17
N GLU A 153 6.67 9.56 1.89
CA GLU A 153 5.29 9.89 2.20
C GLU A 153 4.62 8.75 2.96
N LYS A 154 3.58 9.06 3.74
CA LYS A 154 2.80 8.06 4.46
C LYS A 154 1.39 8.57 4.76
N CYS A 155 0.56 7.70 5.33
CA CYS A 155 -0.73 8.08 5.91
C CYS A 155 -0.57 9.27 6.86
N ILE A 156 -1.34 10.32 6.61
CA ILE A 156 -1.38 11.55 7.43
C ILE A 156 -2.56 11.56 8.42
N PHE A 157 -3.20 10.41 8.61
CA PHE A 157 -4.43 10.23 9.38
C PHE A 157 -5.56 11.21 9.04
N CYS A 158 -5.55 11.73 7.81
CA CYS A 158 -6.41 12.83 7.37
C CYS A 158 -6.42 14.00 8.38
N TYR A 159 -5.27 14.42 8.94
CA TYR A 159 -5.21 15.46 9.96
C TYR A 159 -6.03 16.74 9.65
N PRO A 160 -6.13 17.24 8.39
CA PRO A 160 -6.95 18.43 8.12
C PRO A 160 -8.45 18.20 8.39
N ARG A 161 -8.90 16.95 8.32
CA ARG A 161 -10.28 16.54 8.67
C ARG A 161 -10.42 16.39 10.18
N ILE A 162 -9.44 15.77 10.83
CA ILE A 162 -9.44 15.54 12.27
C ILE A 162 -9.45 16.85 13.05
N GLU A 163 -8.67 17.85 12.60
CA GLU A 163 -8.66 19.21 13.17
C GLU A 163 -10.05 19.87 13.09
N ALA A 164 -10.86 19.53 12.10
CA ALA A 164 -12.23 20.00 11.94
C ALA A 164 -13.29 19.07 12.57
N GLY A 165 -12.88 18.12 13.43
CA GLY A 165 -13.79 17.15 14.07
C GLY A 165 -14.41 16.13 13.11
N GLN A 166 -13.87 15.99 11.90
CA GLN A 166 -14.39 15.08 10.90
C GLN A 166 -13.63 13.73 10.89
N PRO A 167 -14.32 12.61 10.62
CA PRO A 167 -13.66 11.32 10.47
C PRO A 167 -12.70 11.28 9.27
N THR A 168 -11.75 10.36 9.33
CA THR A 168 -10.85 10.04 8.21
C THR A 168 -11.62 9.54 6.99
N VAL A 169 -11.05 9.71 5.80
CA VAL A 169 -11.72 9.35 4.54
C VAL A 169 -11.96 7.84 4.45
N CYS A 170 -10.96 7.03 4.81
CA CYS A 170 -11.08 5.57 4.77
C CYS A 170 -12.14 5.03 5.74
N PHE A 171 -12.34 5.69 6.88
CA PHE A 171 -13.39 5.33 7.82
C PHE A 171 -14.76 5.81 7.36
N ARG A 172 -14.88 7.08 6.93
CA ARG A 172 -16.14 7.67 6.44
C ARG A 172 -16.74 6.87 5.27
N ASN A 173 -15.89 6.35 4.39
CA ASN A 173 -16.31 5.63 3.20
C ASN A 173 -16.34 4.11 3.38
N LEU A 174 -16.19 3.60 4.61
CA LEU A 174 -16.21 2.17 4.89
C LEU A 174 -17.63 1.61 4.66
N ARG A 175 -17.84 0.97 3.51
CA ARG A 175 -19.09 0.28 3.18
C ARG A 175 -19.07 -1.10 3.83
N GLY A 176 -19.80 -1.24 4.94
CA GLY A 176 -19.86 -2.48 5.73
C GLY A 176 -19.77 -2.25 7.24
N ALA A 177 -19.36 -1.06 7.68
CA ALA A 177 -19.66 -0.63 9.03
C ALA A 177 -21.16 -0.33 9.13
N TYR A 178 -21.82 -0.85 10.17
CA TYR A 178 -23.19 -0.48 10.55
C TYR A 178 -23.36 1.05 10.44
N PRO A 179 -24.53 1.57 10.03
CA PRO A 179 -24.74 2.99 9.84
C PRO A 179 -24.39 3.71 11.15
N LEU A 180 -23.27 4.44 11.15
CA LEU A 180 -23.02 5.43 12.19
C LEU A 180 -24.20 6.39 12.13
N PRO A 181 -24.91 6.63 13.25
CA PRO A 181 -25.96 7.63 13.26
C PRO A 181 -25.36 8.92 12.73
N ARG A 182 -25.96 9.47 11.66
CA ARG A 182 -25.59 10.75 11.08
C ARG A 182 -25.92 11.86 12.09
N ARG A 183 -25.11 12.00 13.14
CA ARG A 183 -24.94 13.13 14.07
C ARG A 183 -24.22 12.62 15.32
N ILE A 184 -22.92 12.87 15.40
CA ILE A 184 -22.32 13.24 16.68
C ILE A 184 -22.03 14.73 16.52
N THR A 185 -23.05 15.55 16.77
CA THR A 185 -22.83 16.91 17.27
C THR A 185 -22.41 16.75 18.72
N VAL A 186 -21.18 17.14 19.04
CA VAL A 186 -20.81 17.55 20.40
C VAL A 186 -21.50 18.88 20.68
#